data_AF-A0A926GXA7-F1
#
_entry.id   AF-A0A926GXA7-F1
#
_cell.length_a   1.000
_cell.length_b   1.000
_cell.length_c   1.000
_cell.angle_alpha   90.00
_cell.angle_beta   90.00
_cell.angle_gamma   90.00
#
_symmetry.space_group_name_H-M   'P 1'
#
loop_
_entity.id
_entity.type
_entity.pdbx_description
1 polymer ?
#
loop_
_entity_poly.entity_id
_entity_poly.type
_entity_poly.pdbx_seq_one_letter_code
_entity_poly.pdbx_strand_id
1 'polypeptide(L)'
;MLAQKTDTYERRVLGLSLRDSASRATQKTDYAQARDLYERWLQADPRDISSWYNLACVCSLTGEKDKALDAFERAVDAGWNDAVHPTRDTDLDAIRSDARFDAALMRIGQRASANAPRGFIRHFAEMKSRGTYIVMLPPDYETSSTKYPICVILHGSGSTDIAHGRVSDSMGRDGVIYIAPRAPFPHAGVVSTGAMGWTSSPPDDLPESDPNRAHVVTDYVNWIFTCVDEVKKKYRALDGKV
;
A
#
# COMPACT_ATOMS: atom_id res chain seq x y z
N MET A 1 45.95 -25.60 52.71
CA MET A 1 44.74 -25.94 51.92
C MET A 1 43.73 -24.81 52.10
N LEU A 2 43.63 -23.91 51.13
CA LEU A 2 42.61 -22.86 51.12
C LEU A 2 41.35 -23.42 50.49
N ALA A 3 40.29 -23.59 51.29
CA ALA A 3 38.98 -23.98 50.79
C ALA A 3 38.40 -22.82 49.96
N GLN A 4 38.29 -23.01 48.65
CA GLN A 4 37.55 -22.11 47.78
C GLN A 4 36.07 -22.21 48.17
N LYS A 5 35.51 -21.14 48.72
CA LYS A 5 34.05 -20.97 48.80
C LYS A 5 33.56 -20.72 47.39
N THR A 6 32.93 -21.72 46.79
CA THR A 6 32.19 -21.57 45.54
C THR A 6 30.90 -20.84 45.90
N ASP A 7 30.86 -19.52 45.69
CA ASP A 7 29.60 -18.77 45.71
C ASP A 7 28.76 -19.29 44.54
N THR A 8 27.79 -20.15 44.84
CA THR A 8 26.77 -20.55 43.89
C THR A 8 25.88 -19.34 43.62
N TYR A 9 26.06 -18.72 42.46
CA TYR A 9 25.18 -17.65 41.99
C TYR A 9 23.78 -18.23 41.79
N GLU A 10 22.90 -18.09 42.79
CA GLU A 10 21.49 -18.44 42.63
C GLU A 10 20.94 -17.61 41.47
N ARG A 11 20.52 -18.30 40.41
CA ARG A 11 19.90 -17.68 39.24
C ARG A 11 18.56 -17.12 39.71
N ARG A 12 18.54 -15.87 40.17
CA ARG A 12 17.31 -15.17 40.55
C ARG A 12 16.44 -15.13 39.31
N VAL A 13 15.40 -15.95 39.27
CA VAL A 13 14.39 -15.89 38.21
C VAL A 13 13.73 -14.55 38.37
N LEU A 14 14.16 -13.57 37.57
CA LEU A 14 13.50 -12.27 37.52
C LEU A 14 12.04 -12.55 37.15
N GLY A 15 11.11 -12.03 37.95
CA GLY A 15 9.69 -12.12 37.66
C GLY A 15 9.38 -11.57 36.26
N LEU A 16 8.25 -11.98 35.71
CA LEU A 16 7.79 -11.44 34.42
C LEU A 16 7.69 -9.92 34.49
N SER A 17 8.03 -9.27 33.38
CA SER A 17 7.78 -7.83 33.25
C SER A 17 6.27 -7.55 33.33
N LEU A 18 5.89 -6.29 33.60
CA LEU A 18 4.49 -5.89 33.57
C LEU A 18 3.87 -6.18 32.19
N ARG A 19 4.62 -5.92 31.11
CA ARG A 19 4.22 -6.24 29.73
C ARG A 19 3.97 -7.73 29.53
N ASP A 20 4.92 -8.59 29.94
CA ASP A 20 4.78 -10.03 29.73
C ASP A 20 3.65 -10.62 30.60
N SER A 21 3.45 -10.05 31.80
CA SER A 21 2.31 -10.38 32.66
C SER A 21 0.99 -9.95 32.03
N ALA A 22 0.92 -8.75 31.42
CA ALA A 22 -0.25 -8.26 30.71
C ALA A 22 -0.61 -9.16 29.53
N SER A 23 0.37 -9.52 28.70
CA SER A 23 0.17 -10.44 27.57
C SER A 23 -0.35 -11.81 28.01
N ARG A 24 0.16 -12.34 29.13
CA ARG A 24 -0.37 -13.59 29.70
C ARG A 24 -1.79 -13.45 30.23
N ALA A 25 -2.14 -12.32 30.84
CA ALA A 25 -3.50 -12.05 31.28
C ALA A 25 -4.46 -11.96 30.07
N THR A 26 -4.04 -11.31 28.97
CA THR A 26 -4.80 -11.30 27.70
C THR A 26 -5.07 -12.70 27.18
N GLN A 27 -4.06 -13.58 27.14
CA GLN A 27 -4.21 -14.97 26.69
C GLN A 27 -5.17 -15.79 27.57
N LYS A 28 -5.28 -15.43 28.85
CA LYS A 28 -6.23 -16.04 29.80
C LYS A 28 -7.59 -15.35 29.82
N THR A 29 -7.82 -14.41 28.90
CA THR A 29 -9.02 -13.56 28.81
C THR A 29 -9.33 -12.79 30.10
N ASP A 30 -8.33 -12.59 30.97
CA ASP A 30 -8.46 -11.73 32.14
C ASP A 30 -8.18 -10.28 31.71
N TYR A 31 -9.14 -9.73 30.97
CA TYR A 31 -9.01 -8.41 30.34
C TYR A 31 -8.89 -7.28 31.37
N ALA A 32 -9.50 -7.42 32.54
CA ALA A 32 -9.39 -6.44 33.62
C ALA A 32 -7.96 -6.36 34.14
N GLN A 33 -7.34 -7.52 34.42
CA GLN A 33 -5.94 -7.56 34.84
C GLN A 33 -4.99 -7.15 33.71
N ALA A 34 -5.22 -7.60 32.48
CA ALA A 34 -4.40 -7.24 31.34
C ALA A 34 -4.36 -5.72 31.11
N ARG A 35 -5.53 -5.06 31.19
CA ARG A 35 -5.66 -3.60 31.05
C ARG A 35 -4.84 -2.86 32.11
N ASP A 36 -5.00 -3.20 33.41
CA ASP A 36 -4.21 -2.57 34.49
C ASP A 36 -2.70 -2.70 34.25
N LEU A 37 -2.26 -3.90 33.88
CA LEU A 37 -0.85 -4.18 33.65
C LEU A 37 -0.29 -3.44 32.42
N TYR A 38 -1.05 -3.38 31.33
CA TYR A 38 -0.67 -2.57 30.16
C TYR A 38 -0.64 -1.08 30.47
N GLU A 39 -1.65 -0.54 31.15
CA GLU A 39 -1.70 0.88 31.53
C GLU A 39 -0.49 1.25 32.40
N ARG A 40 -0.16 0.43 33.41
CA ARG A 40 1.01 0.64 34.27
C ARG A 40 2.33 0.48 33.52
N TRP A 41 2.41 -0.47 32.59
CA TRP A 41 3.59 -0.61 31.74
C TRP A 41 3.79 0.62 30.86
N LEU A 42 2.71 1.11 30.23
CA LEU A 42 2.73 2.26 29.33
C LEU A 42 2.95 3.60 30.04
N GLN A 43 2.70 3.68 31.36
CA GLN A 43 3.18 4.78 32.19
C GLN A 43 4.71 4.80 32.26
N ALA A 44 5.36 3.64 32.29
CA ALA A 44 6.82 3.52 32.37
C ALA A 44 7.49 3.60 30.98
N ASP A 45 6.88 2.98 29.95
CA ASP A 45 7.34 3.07 28.56
C ASP A 45 6.19 3.47 27.61
N PRO A 46 5.89 4.77 27.48
CA PRO A 46 4.81 5.26 26.64
C PRO A 46 5.10 5.12 25.13
N ARG A 47 6.27 4.60 24.74
CA ARG A 47 6.65 4.39 23.33
C ARG A 47 6.54 2.94 22.91
N ASP A 48 6.13 2.03 23.80
CA ASP A 48 5.92 0.64 23.43
C ASP A 48 4.67 0.51 22.55
N ILE A 49 4.92 0.52 21.25
CA ILE A 49 3.93 0.42 20.17
C ILE A 49 3.03 -0.82 20.35
N SER A 50 3.63 -1.97 20.62
CA SER A 50 2.91 -3.24 20.74
C SER A 50 2.00 -3.25 21.97
N SER A 51 2.45 -2.66 23.07
CA SER A 51 1.65 -2.58 24.28
C SER A 51 0.45 -1.63 24.14
N TRP A 52 0.60 -0.49 23.44
CA TRP A 52 -0.54 0.38 23.11
C TRP A 52 -1.56 -0.31 22.21
N TYR A 53 -1.10 -1.05 21.20
CA TYR A 53 -1.98 -1.81 20.31
C TYR A 53 -2.72 -2.91 21.09
N ASN A 54 -2.03 -3.68 21.90
CA ASN A 54 -2.66 -4.72 22.72
C ASN A 54 -3.64 -4.16 23.74
N LEU A 55 -3.36 -2.98 24.31
CA LEU A 55 -4.32 -2.26 25.17
C LEU A 55 -5.58 -1.88 24.39
N ALA A 56 -5.43 -1.42 23.14
CA ALA A 56 -6.57 -1.13 22.27
C ALA A 56 -7.43 -2.37 22.02
N CYS A 57 -6.82 -3.52 21.71
CA CYS A 57 -7.51 -4.80 21.54
C CYS A 57 -8.27 -5.18 22.82
N VAL A 58 -7.61 -5.14 23.98
CA VAL A 58 -8.24 -5.47 25.28
C VAL A 58 -9.45 -4.58 25.57
N CYS A 59 -9.32 -3.25 25.40
CA CYS A 59 -10.42 -2.31 25.62
C CYS A 59 -11.56 -2.49 24.61
N SER A 60 -11.24 -2.84 23.36
CA SER A 60 -12.24 -3.10 22.32
C SER A 60 -13.05 -4.37 22.63
N LEU A 61 -12.38 -5.45 23.07
CA LEU A 61 -13.01 -6.70 23.50
C LEU A 61 -13.91 -6.53 24.73
N THR A 62 -13.61 -5.58 25.62
CA THR A 62 -14.46 -5.26 26.79
C THR A 62 -15.54 -4.22 26.50
N GLY A 63 -15.66 -3.73 25.26
CA GLY A 63 -16.66 -2.75 24.83
C GLY A 63 -16.36 -1.30 25.24
N GLU A 64 -15.17 -1.02 25.78
CA GLU A 64 -14.72 0.32 26.16
C GLU A 64 -14.19 1.08 24.93
N LYS A 65 -15.10 1.39 24.00
CA LYS A 65 -14.77 1.92 22.67
C LYS A 65 -13.87 3.15 22.69
N ASP A 66 -14.18 4.14 23.52
CA ASP A 66 -13.39 5.38 23.58
C ASP A 66 -11.94 5.12 24.03
N LYS A 67 -11.74 4.27 25.03
CA LYS A 67 -10.40 3.89 25.51
C LYS A 67 -9.64 3.06 24.48
N ALA A 68 -10.36 2.19 23.76
CA ALA A 68 -9.76 1.41 22.68
C ALA A 68 -9.28 2.31 21.54
N LEU A 69 -10.08 3.31 21.15
CA LEU A 69 -9.69 4.31 20.17
C LEU A 69 -8.51 5.15 20.67
N ASP A 70 -8.54 5.63 21.91
CA ASP A 70 -7.42 6.37 22.52
C ASP A 70 -6.12 5.55 22.47
N ALA A 71 -6.18 4.27 22.87
CA ALA A 71 -5.02 3.39 22.88
C ALA A 71 -4.52 3.08 21.46
N PHE A 72 -5.42 2.91 20.48
CA PHE A 72 -5.05 2.69 19.08
C PHE A 72 -4.39 3.93 18.48
N GLU A 73 -4.94 5.12 18.73
CA GLU A 73 -4.33 6.38 18.32
C GLU A 73 -2.93 6.57 18.93
N ARG A 74 -2.75 6.19 20.19
CA ARG A 74 -1.43 6.19 20.86
C ARG A 74 -0.47 5.18 20.24
N ALA A 75 -0.93 3.99 19.84
CA ALA A 75 -0.11 3.01 19.13
C ALA A 75 0.39 3.59 17.80
N VAL A 76 -0.50 4.24 17.04
CA VAL A 76 -0.15 4.97 15.82
C VAL A 76 0.87 6.05 16.14
N ASP A 77 0.64 6.91 17.12
CA ASP A 77 1.56 7.99 17.52
C ASP A 77 2.93 7.48 18.00
N ALA A 78 2.98 6.32 18.65
CA ALA A 78 4.22 5.66 19.05
C ALA A 78 5.01 5.07 17.88
N GLY A 79 4.40 4.90 16.70
CA GLY A 79 5.08 4.46 15.48
C GLY A 79 4.51 3.20 14.83
N TRP A 80 3.31 2.75 15.21
CA TRP A 80 2.62 1.68 14.47
C TRP A 80 2.49 2.06 13.00
N ASN A 81 2.98 1.20 12.10
CA ASN A 81 3.13 1.51 10.68
C ASN A 81 2.39 0.54 9.74
N ASP A 82 1.71 -0.47 10.29
CA ASP A 82 0.91 -1.41 9.51
C ASP A 82 -0.56 -0.94 9.46
N ALA A 83 -0.96 -0.32 8.34
CA ALA A 83 -2.34 0.12 8.15
C ALA A 83 -3.31 -1.02 7.81
N VAL A 84 -2.82 -2.22 7.48
CA VAL A 84 -3.65 -3.33 7.00
C VAL A 84 -4.06 -4.23 8.17
N HIS A 85 -3.13 -4.58 9.06
CA HIS A 85 -3.40 -5.49 10.18
C HIS A 85 -4.64 -5.09 11.02
N PRO A 86 -4.79 -3.83 11.48
CA PRO A 86 -5.92 -3.43 12.35
C PRO A 86 -7.29 -3.55 11.65
N THR A 87 -7.34 -3.48 10.33
CA THR A 87 -8.59 -3.62 9.55
C THR A 87 -9.13 -5.05 9.51
N ARG A 88 -8.30 -6.03 9.89
CA ARG A 88 -8.61 -7.47 9.82
C ARG A 88 -8.56 -8.15 11.18
N ASP A 89 -7.97 -7.50 12.18
CA ASP A 89 -7.89 -7.98 13.55
C ASP A 89 -9.27 -7.91 14.21
N THR A 90 -9.85 -9.07 14.48
CA THR A 90 -11.20 -9.22 15.05
C THR A 90 -11.33 -8.60 16.43
N ASP A 91 -10.22 -8.45 17.18
CA ASP A 91 -10.24 -7.81 18.49
C ASP A 91 -10.66 -6.34 18.41
N LEU A 92 -10.51 -5.71 17.24
CA LEU A 92 -10.86 -4.31 16.97
C LEU A 92 -12.23 -4.15 16.28
N ASP A 93 -13.01 -5.22 16.11
CA ASP A 93 -14.35 -5.17 15.47
C ASP A 93 -15.25 -4.08 16.08
N ALA A 94 -15.21 -3.89 17.40
CA ALA A 94 -16.09 -2.97 18.11
C ALA A 94 -15.83 -1.48 17.80
N ILE A 95 -14.63 -1.15 17.31
CA ILE A 95 -14.20 0.22 16.99
C ILE A 95 -13.93 0.45 15.50
N ARG A 96 -13.90 -0.61 14.68
CA ARG A 96 -13.47 -0.52 13.26
C ARG A 96 -14.30 0.42 12.41
N SER A 97 -15.60 0.60 12.72
CA SER A 97 -16.49 1.50 11.97
C SER A 97 -16.46 2.96 12.47
N ASP A 98 -15.62 3.29 13.44
CA ASP A 98 -15.54 4.63 14.02
C ASP A 98 -14.65 5.56 13.18
N ALA A 99 -15.07 6.81 12.99
CA ALA A 99 -14.32 7.79 12.21
C ALA A 99 -12.91 8.06 12.79
N ARG A 100 -12.72 7.93 14.10
CA ARG A 100 -11.40 8.06 14.75
C ARG A 100 -10.46 6.93 14.35
N PHE A 101 -10.99 5.73 14.16
CA PHE A 101 -10.24 4.58 13.68
C PHE A 101 -9.73 4.82 12.25
N ASP A 102 -10.61 5.26 11.35
CA ASP A 102 -10.25 5.62 9.98
C ASP A 102 -9.21 6.75 9.94
N ALA A 103 -9.39 7.79 10.76
CA ALA A 103 -8.43 8.90 10.85
C ALA A 103 -7.04 8.43 11.34
N ALA A 104 -6.98 7.48 12.29
CA ALA A 104 -5.74 6.89 12.74
C ALA A 104 -5.03 6.09 11.62
N LEU A 105 -5.77 5.31 10.84
CA LEU A 105 -5.24 4.59 9.68
C LEU A 105 -4.71 5.53 8.59
N MET A 106 -5.44 6.62 8.29
CA MET A 106 -4.99 7.64 7.35
C MET A 106 -3.67 8.28 7.80
N ARG A 107 -3.47 8.52 9.10
CA ARG A 107 -2.20 9.05 9.64
C ARG A 107 -1.03 8.10 9.40
N ILE A 108 -1.24 6.78 9.49
CA ILE A 108 -0.21 5.79 9.15
C ILE A 108 0.22 5.94 7.68
N GLY A 109 -0.76 5.99 6.76
CA GLY A 109 -0.51 6.15 5.33
C GLY A 109 0.19 7.48 4.99
N GLN A 110 -0.17 8.56 5.69
CA GLN A 110 0.48 9.86 5.55
C GLN A 110 1.93 9.83 6.04
N ARG A 111 2.24 9.16 7.16
CA ARG A 111 3.61 9.03 7.68
C ARG A 111 4.50 8.17 6.79
N ALA A 112 3.98 7.05 6.28
CA ALA A 112 4.67 6.24 5.27
C ALA A 112 4.98 7.09 4.02
N SER A 113 4.14 8.08 3.73
CA SER A 113 4.32 9.07 2.67
C SER A 113 5.18 10.28 3.07
N ALA A 114 5.56 10.46 4.33
CA ALA A 114 6.18 11.70 4.84
C ALA A 114 7.70 11.66 5.05
N ASN A 115 8.39 10.54 4.81
CA ASN A 115 9.85 10.50 4.92
C ASN A 115 10.55 11.04 3.66
N ALA A 116 10.45 12.36 3.43
CA ALA A 116 11.32 13.07 2.50
C ALA A 116 12.55 13.62 3.27
N PRO A 117 13.79 13.38 2.79
CA PRO A 117 15.00 13.87 3.48
C PRO A 117 15.03 15.40 3.64
N ARG A 118 15.90 15.89 4.53
CA ARG A 118 16.08 17.33 4.78
C ARG A 118 16.47 18.07 3.48
N GLY A 119 15.69 19.06 3.08
CA GLY A 119 15.82 19.76 1.79
C GLY A 119 14.84 19.31 0.70
N PHE A 120 14.03 18.27 0.96
CA PHE A 120 13.00 17.78 0.04
C PHE A 120 11.62 18.21 0.55
N ILE A 121 11.06 19.25 -0.05
CA ILE A 121 9.71 19.74 0.25
C ILE A 121 8.72 18.97 -0.63
N ARG A 122 7.85 18.15 -0.02
CA ARG A 122 6.83 17.38 -0.73
C ARG A 122 5.57 18.24 -0.90
N HIS A 123 5.27 18.56 -2.16
CA HIS A 123 4.01 19.18 -2.56
C HIS A 123 3.11 18.12 -3.20
N PHE A 124 1.82 18.15 -2.87
CA PHE A 124 0.82 17.42 -3.63
C PHE A 124 0.25 18.37 -4.69
N ALA A 125 0.22 17.90 -5.93
CA ALA A 125 -0.38 18.58 -7.07
C ALA A 125 -1.34 17.61 -7.76
N GLU A 126 -2.36 18.14 -8.41
CA GLU A 126 -3.27 17.36 -9.25
C GLU A 126 -2.47 16.65 -10.35
N MET A 127 -2.45 15.31 -10.33
CA MET A 127 -1.73 14.50 -11.30
C MET A 127 -2.58 14.37 -12.58
N LYS A 128 -2.29 15.21 -13.59
CA LYS A 128 -2.94 15.16 -14.91
C LYS A 128 -2.48 14.01 -15.82
N SER A 129 -1.69 13.04 -15.33
CA SER A 129 -1.18 11.99 -16.21
C SER A 129 -2.22 10.88 -16.38
N ARG A 130 -2.78 10.74 -17.59
CA ARG A 130 -3.76 9.68 -17.92
C ARG A 130 -3.14 8.29 -18.18
N GLY A 131 -1.91 8.06 -17.72
CA GLY A 131 -1.22 6.77 -17.85
C GLY A 131 0.27 6.91 -18.18
N THR A 132 0.96 5.77 -18.22
CA THR A 132 2.25 5.60 -18.91
C THR A 132 2.02 4.71 -20.13
N TYR A 133 2.95 4.68 -21.07
CA TYR A 133 2.95 3.71 -22.15
C TYR A 133 4.37 3.23 -22.39
N ILE A 134 4.51 1.99 -22.84
CA ILE A 134 5.80 1.43 -23.26
C ILE A 134 5.85 1.32 -24.79
N VAL A 135 7.05 1.43 -25.33
CA VAL A 135 7.34 1.27 -26.76
C VAL A 135 8.28 0.08 -26.92
N MET A 136 7.96 -0.81 -27.85
CA MET A 136 8.84 -1.93 -28.22
C MET A 136 9.26 -1.73 -29.68
N LEU A 137 10.55 -1.49 -29.86
CA LEU A 137 11.15 -1.18 -31.15
C LEU A 137 11.53 -2.47 -31.90
N PRO A 138 11.53 -2.44 -33.24
CA PRO A 138 12.03 -3.55 -34.03
C PRO A 138 13.54 -3.75 -33.80
N PRO A 139 14.08 -4.99 -33.90
CA PRO A 139 15.49 -5.25 -33.60
C PRO A 139 16.48 -4.46 -34.46
N ASP A 140 16.09 -4.15 -35.70
CA ASP A 140 16.91 -3.39 -36.66
C ASP A 140 16.80 -1.87 -36.48
N TYR A 141 15.97 -1.38 -35.55
CA TYR A 141 15.62 0.05 -35.45
C TYR A 141 16.86 0.94 -35.46
N GLU A 142 17.84 0.73 -34.59
CA GLU A 142 19.04 1.57 -34.50
C GLU A 142 19.93 1.51 -35.75
N THR A 143 19.88 0.40 -36.49
CA THR A 143 20.70 0.18 -37.70
C THR A 143 20.00 0.58 -39.00
N SER A 144 18.70 0.90 -38.92
CA SER A 144 17.83 1.08 -40.07
C SER A 144 17.25 2.50 -40.09
N SER A 145 17.22 3.10 -41.28
CA SER A 145 16.54 4.38 -41.52
C SER A 145 15.06 4.21 -41.90
N THR A 146 14.55 2.97 -41.88
CA THR A 146 13.17 2.64 -42.25
C THR A 146 12.17 3.30 -41.30
N LYS A 147 11.01 3.69 -41.85
CA LYS A 147 9.83 4.06 -41.06
C LYS A 147 8.94 2.83 -40.86
N TYR A 148 8.41 2.64 -39.66
CA TYR A 148 7.69 1.44 -39.26
C TYR A 148 6.20 1.71 -38.97
N PRO A 149 5.29 0.79 -39.31
CA PRO A 149 3.91 0.85 -38.82
C PRO A 149 3.86 0.76 -37.30
N ILE A 150 2.79 1.31 -36.71
CA ILE A 150 2.50 1.22 -35.28
C ILE A 150 1.43 0.16 -35.05
N CYS A 151 1.63 -0.70 -34.06
CA CYS A 151 0.60 -1.61 -33.56
C CYS A 151 0.36 -1.34 -32.07
N VAL A 152 -0.91 -1.17 -31.68
CA VAL A 152 -1.31 -0.92 -30.28
C VAL A 152 -1.70 -2.23 -29.61
N ILE A 153 -1.05 -2.56 -28.49
CA ILE A 153 -1.39 -3.67 -27.62
C ILE A 153 -2.14 -3.12 -26.41
N LEU A 154 -3.37 -3.58 -26.21
CA LEU A 154 -4.18 -3.23 -25.04
C LEU A 154 -4.22 -4.41 -24.08
N HIS A 155 -3.94 -4.15 -22.80
CA HIS A 155 -3.98 -5.17 -21.78
C HIS A 155 -5.41 -5.40 -21.25
N GLY A 156 -5.71 -6.61 -20.78
CA GLY A 156 -6.94 -6.90 -20.07
C GLY A 156 -6.98 -6.26 -18.67
N SER A 157 -8.18 -6.15 -18.11
CA SER A 157 -8.40 -5.66 -16.74
C SER A 157 -7.61 -6.53 -15.74
N GLY A 158 -6.85 -5.88 -14.85
CA GLY A 158 -6.03 -6.55 -13.83
C GLY A 158 -4.63 -6.94 -14.29
N SER A 159 -4.29 -6.71 -15.57
CA SER A 159 -2.93 -6.91 -16.07
C SER A 159 -2.14 -5.60 -16.17
N THR A 160 -0.96 -5.65 -16.80
CA THR A 160 -0.08 -4.50 -17.01
C THR A 160 0.28 -4.31 -18.48
N ASP A 161 0.62 -3.07 -18.83
CA ASP A 161 1.24 -2.67 -20.09
C ASP A 161 2.48 -3.53 -20.39
N ILE A 162 3.33 -3.79 -19.39
CA ILE A 162 4.52 -4.66 -19.55
C ILE A 162 4.13 -6.12 -19.80
N ALA A 163 3.23 -6.68 -18.99
CA ALA A 163 2.88 -8.10 -19.09
C ALA A 163 2.24 -8.44 -20.45
N HIS A 164 1.35 -7.60 -20.95
CA HIS A 164 0.75 -7.79 -22.27
C HIS A 164 1.66 -7.31 -23.41
N GLY A 165 2.50 -6.30 -23.20
CA GLY A 165 3.49 -5.87 -24.19
C GLY A 165 4.43 -6.99 -24.62
N ARG A 166 4.71 -7.97 -23.73
CA ARG A 166 5.46 -9.18 -24.05
C ARG A 166 4.82 -10.08 -25.10
N VAL A 167 3.54 -9.91 -25.45
CA VAL A 167 2.95 -10.59 -26.62
C VAL A 167 3.72 -10.25 -27.91
N SER A 168 4.39 -9.09 -27.96
CA SER A 168 5.31 -8.74 -29.06
C SER A 168 6.50 -9.71 -29.19
N ASP A 169 6.93 -10.40 -28.12
CA ASP A 169 7.99 -11.41 -28.21
C ASP A 169 7.51 -12.62 -29.02
N SER A 170 6.23 -12.98 -28.89
CA SER A 170 5.62 -14.11 -29.61
C SER A 170 5.16 -13.75 -31.02
N MET A 171 4.67 -12.52 -31.23
CA MET A 171 4.26 -12.05 -32.57
C MET A 171 5.45 -11.75 -33.48
N GLY A 172 6.63 -11.56 -32.90
CA GLY A 172 7.80 -11.02 -33.58
C GLY A 172 7.76 -9.51 -33.63
N ARG A 173 8.95 -8.89 -33.62
CA ARG A 173 9.10 -7.42 -33.63
C ARG A 173 9.60 -6.87 -34.96
N ASP A 174 9.82 -7.71 -35.96
CA ASP A 174 10.39 -7.28 -37.23
C ASP A 174 9.40 -6.39 -37.99
N GLY A 175 9.90 -5.22 -38.44
CA GLY A 175 9.11 -4.34 -39.30
C GLY A 175 7.94 -3.63 -38.62
N VAL A 176 7.88 -3.53 -37.28
CA VAL A 176 6.78 -2.88 -36.55
C VAL A 176 7.24 -2.24 -35.24
N ILE A 177 6.66 -1.09 -34.90
CA ILE A 177 6.76 -0.51 -33.56
C ILE A 177 5.50 -0.88 -32.80
N TYR A 178 5.64 -1.63 -31.71
CA TYR A 178 4.52 -1.85 -30.80
C TYR A 178 4.47 -0.73 -29.76
N ILE A 179 3.26 -0.41 -29.32
CA ILE A 179 3.03 0.42 -28.14
C ILE A 179 2.03 -0.27 -27.23
N ALA A 180 2.23 -0.20 -25.92
CA ALA A 180 1.28 -0.69 -24.93
C ALA A 180 0.93 0.42 -23.93
N PRO A 181 -0.20 1.12 -24.13
CA PRO A 181 -0.71 2.07 -23.16
C PRO A 181 -1.20 1.37 -21.89
N ARG A 182 -0.90 1.97 -20.74
CA ARG A 182 -1.44 1.56 -19.45
C ARG A 182 -2.80 2.18 -19.21
N ALA A 183 -3.75 1.39 -18.70
CA ALA A 183 -5.04 1.89 -18.27
C ALA A 183 -4.93 2.86 -17.08
N PRO A 184 -5.89 3.79 -16.91
CA PRO A 184 -5.73 4.92 -15.99
C PRO A 184 -5.88 4.55 -14.51
N PHE A 185 -6.59 3.47 -14.16
CA PHE A 185 -6.89 3.13 -12.78
C PHE A 185 -6.18 1.87 -12.30
N PRO A 186 -5.67 1.84 -11.05
CA PRO A 186 -5.24 0.60 -10.42
C PRO A 186 -6.41 -0.38 -10.25
N HIS A 187 -6.15 -1.67 -10.50
CA HIS A 187 -7.16 -2.71 -10.31
C HIS A 187 -7.19 -3.15 -8.85
N ALA A 188 -8.19 -2.69 -8.08
CA ALA A 188 -8.30 -2.93 -6.63
C ALA A 188 -8.11 -4.41 -6.24
N GLY A 189 -8.78 -5.34 -6.93
CA GLY A 189 -8.68 -6.78 -6.64
C GLY A 189 -7.33 -7.43 -6.94
N VAL A 190 -6.49 -6.82 -7.78
CA VAL A 190 -5.13 -7.32 -8.06
C VAL A 190 -4.15 -6.66 -7.08
N VAL A 191 -4.31 -5.37 -6.84
CA VAL A 191 -3.53 -4.62 -5.86
C VAL A 191 -3.67 -5.19 -4.45
N SER A 192 -4.86 -5.64 -4.06
CA SER A 192 -5.09 -6.28 -2.75
C SER A 192 -4.32 -7.59 -2.54
N THR A 193 -3.85 -8.23 -3.61
CA THR A 193 -2.99 -9.43 -3.54
C THR A 193 -1.49 -9.12 -3.45
N GLY A 194 -1.12 -7.83 -3.45
CA GLY A 194 0.28 -7.39 -3.51
C GLY A 194 0.88 -7.34 -4.92
N ALA A 195 0.08 -7.64 -5.96
CA ALA A 195 0.49 -7.55 -7.36
C ALA A 195 0.08 -6.19 -7.97
N MET A 196 0.71 -5.80 -9.08
CA MET A 196 0.31 -4.60 -9.83
C MET A 196 -0.60 -4.98 -11.01
N GLY A 197 -1.72 -4.27 -11.14
CA GLY A 197 -2.66 -4.44 -12.24
C GLY A 197 -3.46 -3.17 -12.49
N TRP A 198 -3.93 -3.01 -13.73
CA TRP A 198 -4.61 -1.79 -14.19
C TRP A 198 -5.95 -2.11 -14.84
N THR A 199 -6.86 -1.15 -14.78
CA THR A 199 -8.20 -1.26 -15.37
C THR A 199 -8.65 0.07 -15.96
N SER A 200 -9.51 -0.03 -16.98
CA SER A 200 -10.24 1.11 -17.51
C SER A 200 -11.51 1.37 -16.71
N SER A 201 -11.88 0.51 -15.76
CA SER A 201 -13.04 0.73 -14.90
C SER A 201 -12.66 1.71 -13.78
N PRO A 202 -13.47 2.76 -13.54
CA PRO A 202 -13.27 3.60 -12.39
C PRO A 202 -13.45 2.79 -11.10
N PRO A 203 -12.72 3.12 -10.02
CA PRO A 203 -13.01 2.65 -8.66
C PRO A 203 -14.50 2.71 -8.29
N ASP A 204 -14.99 1.74 -7.52
CA ASP A 204 -16.41 1.65 -7.13
C ASP A 204 -16.84 2.82 -6.23
N ASP A 205 -15.90 3.43 -5.51
CA ASP A 205 -16.09 4.57 -4.62
C ASP A 205 -16.02 5.94 -5.32
N LEU A 206 -15.75 5.99 -6.63
CA LEU A 206 -15.91 7.22 -7.40
C LEU A 206 -17.40 7.59 -7.45
N PRO A 207 -17.81 8.79 -6.99
CA PRO A 207 -19.21 9.19 -7.01
C PRO A 207 -19.83 9.07 -8.40
N GLU A 208 -21.11 8.68 -8.48
CA GLU A 208 -21.81 8.59 -9.77
C GLU A 208 -21.92 9.96 -10.47
N SER A 209 -21.93 11.03 -9.68
CA SER A 209 -21.89 12.42 -10.12
C SER A 209 -20.50 12.92 -10.53
N ASP A 210 -19.44 12.11 -10.37
CA ASP A 210 -18.10 12.53 -10.72
C ASP A 210 -17.99 12.65 -12.25
N PRO A 211 -17.64 13.83 -12.79
CA PRO A 211 -17.51 14.02 -14.24
C PRO A 211 -16.45 13.11 -14.85
N ASN A 212 -15.46 12.66 -14.07
CA ASN A 212 -14.49 11.69 -14.54
C ASN A 212 -15.11 10.31 -14.75
N ARG A 213 -16.17 9.93 -14.01
CA ARG A 213 -16.87 8.64 -14.16
C ARG A 213 -17.64 8.56 -15.48
N ALA A 214 -18.28 9.66 -15.90
CA ALA A 214 -19.05 9.74 -17.14
C ALA A 214 -18.19 9.71 -18.40
N HIS A 215 -16.93 10.15 -18.31
CA HIS A 215 -16.03 10.30 -19.46
C HIS A 215 -14.89 9.29 -19.52
N VAL A 216 -14.77 8.36 -18.56
CA VAL A 216 -13.65 7.41 -18.48
C VAL A 216 -13.33 6.74 -19.81
N VAL A 217 -14.35 6.22 -20.51
CA VAL A 217 -14.16 5.50 -21.77
C VAL A 217 -13.59 6.43 -22.84
N THR A 218 -14.20 7.59 -23.02
CA THR A 218 -13.76 8.61 -23.98
C THR A 218 -12.35 9.09 -23.65
N ASP A 219 -12.06 9.32 -22.38
CA ASP A 219 -10.76 9.78 -21.91
C ASP A 219 -9.66 8.74 -22.09
N TYR A 220 -9.99 7.46 -21.90
CA TYR A 220 -9.06 6.37 -22.16
C TYR A 220 -8.79 6.17 -23.64
N VAL A 221 -9.82 6.29 -24.49
CA VAL A 221 -9.65 6.27 -25.96
C VAL A 221 -8.77 7.44 -26.41
N ASN A 222 -9.02 8.65 -25.91
CA ASN A 222 -8.20 9.82 -26.19
C ASN A 222 -6.75 9.63 -25.72
N TRP A 223 -6.54 8.95 -24.59
CA TRP A 223 -5.22 8.60 -24.09
C TRP A 223 -4.48 7.65 -25.05
N ILE A 224 -5.15 6.62 -25.59
CA ILE A 224 -4.56 5.71 -26.58
C ILE A 224 -4.11 6.48 -27.82
N PHE A 225 -4.94 7.37 -28.36
CA PHE A 225 -4.56 8.20 -29.50
C PHE A 225 -3.41 9.16 -29.18
N THR A 226 -3.41 9.74 -27.98
CA THR A 226 -2.29 10.58 -27.52
C THR A 226 -0.97 9.80 -27.51
N CYS A 227 -0.98 8.54 -27.08
CA CYS A 227 0.22 7.69 -27.11
C CYS A 227 0.72 7.45 -28.54
N VAL A 228 -0.18 7.18 -29.49
CA VAL A 228 0.16 7.04 -30.91
C VAL A 228 0.80 8.32 -31.43
N ASP A 229 0.18 9.47 -31.18
CA ASP A 229 0.67 10.76 -31.69
C ASP A 229 2.05 11.10 -31.11
N GLU A 230 2.27 10.82 -29.83
CA GLU A 230 3.59 10.99 -29.21
C GLU A 230 4.64 10.05 -29.81
N VAL A 231 4.25 8.83 -30.18
CA VAL A 231 5.16 7.87 -30.85
C VAL A 231 5.50 8.34 -32.26
N LYS A 232 4.51 8.84 -33.01
CA LYS A 232 4.75 9.42 -34.35
C LYS A 232 5.70 10.62 -34.31
N LYS A 233 5.68 11.42 -33.25
CA LYS A 233 6.60 12.56 -33.08
C LYS A 233 8.02 12.14 -32.71
N LYS A 234 8.18 11.05 -31.95
CA LYS A 234 9.48 10.66 -31.33
C LYS A 234 10.23 9.58 -32.09
N TYR A 235 9.53 8.74 -32.85
CA TYR A 235 10.11 7.56 -33.50
C TYR A 235 9.92 7.61 -35.01
N ARG A 236 10.70 6.81 -35.75
CA ARG A 236 10.56 6.61 -37.21
C ARG A 236 9.30 5.77 -37.48
N ALA A 237 8.13 6.34 -37.23
CA ALA A 237 6.84 5.71 -37.50
C ALA A 237 6.28 6.15 -38.87
N LEU A 238 5.47 5.28 -39.48
CA LEU A 238 4.73 5.59 -40.70
C LEU A 238 3.57 6.54 -40.40
N ASP A 239 3.39 7.51 -41.30
CA ASP A 239 2.26 8.42 -41.29
C ASP A 239 1.07 7.72 -41.97
N GLY A 240 0.23 7.05 -41.18
CA GLY A 240 -0.93 6.29 -41.68
C GLY A 240 -2.04 6.15 -40.63
N LYS A 241 -3.19 5.59 -41.06
CA LYS A 241 -4.29 5.22 -40.16
C LYS A 241 -3.81 4.09 -39.25
N VAL A 242 -4.02 4.25 -37.95
CA VAL A 242 -3.88 3.21 -36.92
C VAL A 242 -4.99 2.19 -37.10
#